data_AF-A0A3N7A395-F1
#
_entry.id   AF-A0A3N7A395-F1
#
_cell.length_a   1.000
_cell.length_b   1.000
_cell.length_c   1.000
_cell.angle_alpha   90.00
_cell.angle_beta   90.00
_cell.angle_gamma   90.00
#
_symmetry.space_group_name_H-M   'P 1'
#
loop_
_entity.id
_entity.type
_entity.pdbx_description
1 polymer ?
#
loop_
_entity_poly.entity_id
_entity_poly.type
_entity_poly.pdbx_seq_one_letter_code
_entity_poly.pdbx_strand_id
1 'polypeptide(L)'
;MGTYGITEAANILTVNNLTGCTYTLGLDGGGLVTAGPGVTIFNSNPNANITIAKVAYWPGATIIAETAVGLGFPYGNTMGQPTPPCLTSSTYFTASWAQASASANATLVIF
;
A
#
# COMPACT_ATOMS: atom_id res chain seq x y z
N MET A 1 -14.92 -21.83 -5.72
CA MET A 1 -13.70 -21.72 -4.90
C MET A 1 -12.58 -21.29 -5.84
N GLY A 2 -12.26 -19.99 -5.87
CA GLY A 2 -11.13 -19.48 -6.65
C GLY A 2 -9.88 -19.48 -5.79
N THR A 3 -8.78 -20.02 -6.30
CA THR A 3 -7.46 -19.91 -5.67
C THR A 3 -7.10 -18.43 -5.63
N TYR A 4 -7.11 -17.83 -4.44
CA TYR A 4 -6.61 -16.46 -4.25
C TYR A 4 -5.09 -16.50 -4.42
N GLY A 5 -4.57 -15.81 -5.43
CA GLY A 5 -3.13 -15.68 -5.65
C GLY A 5 -2.59 -14.59 -4.75
N ILE A 6 -2.09 -14.96 -3.57
CA ILE A 6 -1.33 -14.01 -2.74
C ILE A 6 0.00 -13.75 -3.44
N THR A 7 0.47 -12.51 -3.42
CA THR A 7 1.78 -12.16 -4.00
C THR A 7 2.88 -12.75 -3.11
N GLU A 8 3.92 -13.38 -3.67
CA GLU A 8 4.79 -14.24 -2.86
C GLU A 8 6.22 -13.71 -2.66
N ALA A 9 6.68 -12.69 -3.43
CA ALA A 9 8.09 -12.32 -3.38
C ALA A 9 8.52 -10.86 -3.67
N ALA A 10 7.75 -9.82 -3.34
CA ALA A 10 8.29 -8.46 -3.53
C ALA A 10 9.39 -8.16 -2.50
N ASN A 11 10.64 -8.14 -2.95
CA ASN A 11 11.79 -7.73 -2.12
C ASN A 11 11.94 -6.21 -2.08
N ILE A 12 11.43 -5.54 -3.11
CA ILE A 12 11.37 -4.08 -3.20
C ILE A 12 9.92 -3.66 -3.46
N LEU A 13 9.44 -2.72 -2.66
CA LEU A 13 8.17 -2.02 -2.84
C LEU A 13 8.45 -0.56 -3.19
N THR A 14 8.02 -0.14 -4.38
CA THR A 14 7.99 1.28 -4.76
C THR A 14 6.61 1.85 -4.48
N VAL A 15 6.52 2.89 -3.66
CA VAL A 15 5.28 3.58 -3.32
C VAL A 15 5.23 4.92 -4.02
N ASN A 16 4.25 5.10 -4.90
CA ASN A 16 3.92 6.36 -5.54
C ASN A 16 2.71 6.98 -4.84
N ASN A 17 2.95 7.92 -3.94
CA ASN A 17 1.91 8.67 -3.28
C ASN A 17 1.60 9.94 -4.06
N LEU A 18 0.49 9.91 -4.80
CA LEU A 18 0.02 11.04 -5.63
C LEU A 18 -0.79 12.05 -4.82
N THR A 19 -0.90 11.85 -3.50
CA THR A 19 -1.67 12.71 -2.62
C THR A 19 -0.77 13.62 -1.79
N GLY A 20 -1.35 14.67 -1.18
CA GLY A 20 -0.64 15.57 -0.27
C GLY A 20 -0.43 15.03 1.14
N CYS A 21 -0.90 13.82 1.43
CA CYS A 21 -0.89 13.23 2.77
C CYS A 21 0.31 12.31 2.98
N THR A 22 0.72 12.14 4.24
CA THR A 22 1.63 11.04 4.63
C THR A 22 0.83 9.88 5.18
N TYR A 23 1.11 8.67 4.72
CA TYR A 23 0.45 7.45 5.18
C TYR A 23 1.44 6.55 5.92
N THR A 24 0.93 5.84 6.92
CA THR A 24 1.63 4.72 7.55
C THR A 24 1.27 3.46 6.79
N LEU A 25 2.27 2.69 6.40
CA LEU A 25 2.10 1.40 5.74
C LEU A 25 2.48 0.29 6.70
N GLY A 26 1.54 -0.64 6.94
CA GLY A 26 1.86 -1.95 7.51
C GLY A 26 2.22 -2.90 6.38
N LEU A 27 3.50 -3.22 6.25
CA LEU A 27 4.01 -4.13 5.24
C LEU A 27 4.18 -5.51 5.86
N ASP A 28 3.57 -6.52 5.26
CA ASP A 28 4.03 -7.89 5.52
C ASP A 28 5.51 -7.99 5.11
N GLY A 29 6.32 -8.64 5.94
CA GLY A 29 7.76 -8.72 5.73
C GLY A 29 8.55 -7.40 5.76
N GLY A 30 7.95 -6.23 5.98
CA GLY A 30 8.64 -4.92 6.02
C GLY A 30 8.39 -4.08 7.28
N GLY A 31 7.39 -4.43 8.09
CA GLY A 31 7.05 -3.69 9.32
C GLY A 31 6.23 -2.42 9.07
N LEU A 32 6.24 -1.50 10.04
CA LEU A 32 5.56 -0.20 9.93
C LEU A 32 6.51 0.83 9.32
N VAL A 33 6.15 1.36 8.16
CA VAL A 33 6.91 2.41 7.45
C VAL A 33 6.01 3.59 7.10
N THR A 34 6.60 4.71 6.68
CA THR A 34 5.84 5.91 6.30
C THR A 34 6.13 6.29 4.86
N ALA A 35 5.08 6.60 4.09
CA ALA A 35 5.18 7.10 2.72
C ALA A 35 4.59 8.50 2.66
N GLY A 36 5.46 9.50 2.51
CA GLY A 36 5.08 10.89 2.24
C GLY A 36 4.65 11.10 0.79
N PRO A 37 4.26 12.32 0.40
CA PRO A 37 3.98 12.67 -0.99
C PRO A 37 5.18 12.35 -1.91
N GLY A 38 4.90 11.84 -3.12
CA GLY A 38 5.93 11.46 -4.09
C GLY A 38 6.31 9.99 -4.02
N VAL A 39 7.58 9.68 -4.32
CA VAL A 39 8.07 8.30 -4.45
C VAL A 39 8.87 7.91 -3.21
N THR A 40 8.52 6.78 -2.58
CA THR A 40 9.30 6.16 -1.51
C THR A 40 9.57 4.70 -1.86
N ILE A 41 10.76 4.19 -1.54
CA ILE A 41 11.15 2.80 -1.81
C ILE A 41 11.43 2.09 -0.49
N PHE A 42 10.84 0.91 -0.31
CA PHE A 42 11.07 0.04 0.84
C PHE A 42 11.67 -1.28 0.39
N ASN A 43 12.63 -1.77 1.17
CA ASN A 43 13.13 -3.13 1.03
C ASN A 43 12.43 -4.01 2.06
N SER A 44 12.22 -5.28 1.71
CA SER A 44 11.74 -6.27 2.65
C SER A 44 12.81 -6.62 3.69
N ASN A 45 12.37 -7.22 4.80
CA ASN A 45 13.28 -7.77 5.80
C ASN A 45 14.05 -8.95 5.19
N PRO A 46 15.29 -9.23 5.65
CA PRO A 46 16.17 -10.24 5.02
C PRO A 46 15.58 -11.65 4.87
N ASN A 47 14.58 -12.01 5.68
CA ASN A 47 13.97 -13.34 5.71
C ASN A 47 12.46 -13.32 5.41
N ALA A 48 11.94 -12.22 4.86
CA ALA A 48 10.52 -12.10 4.55
C ALA A 48 10.31 -11.25 3.29
N ASN A 49 9.26 -11.55 2.54
CA ASN A 49 8.89 -10.81 1.34
C ASN A 49 7.71 -9.89 1.65
N ILE A 50 7.56 -8.82 0.88
CA ILE A 50 6.38 -7.97 0.95
C ILE A 50 5.30 -8.59 0.06
N THR A 51 4.23 -9.07 0.70
CA THR A 51 3.12 -9.76 0.03
C THR A 51 1.84 -8.94 0.02
N ILE A 52 1.68 -8.09 1.05
CA ILE A 52 0.50 -7.28 1.32
C ILE A 52 0.97 -5.97 1.95
N ALA A 53 0.27 -4.88 1.62
CA ALA A 53 0.44 -3.60 2.29
C ALA A 53 -0.91 -3.08 2.81
N LYS A 54 -0.97 -2.77 4.10
CA LYS A 54 -2.06 -1.99 4.70
C LYS A 54 -1.68 -0.51 4.68
N VAL A 55 -2.39 0.29 3.91
CA VAL A 55 -2.25 1.75 3.86
C VAL A 55 -3.19 2.35 4.90
N ALA A 56 -2.66 3.11 5.85
CA ALA A 56 -3.44 3.79 6.87
C ALA A 56 -3.09 5.27 6.97
N TYR A 57 -4.10 6.13 6.99
CA TYR A 57 -3.93 7.52 7.41
C TYR A 57 -4.21 7.62 8.91
N TRP A 58 -3.16 7.91 9.67
CA TRP A 58 -3.20 7.97 11.13
C TRP A 58 -2.40 9.19 11.62
N PRO A 59 -3.02 10.39 11.68
CA PRO A 59 -2.40 11.56 12.29
C PRO A 59 -2.51 11.48 13.82
N GLY A 60 -1.56 10.82 14.49
CA GLY A 60 -1.48 10.82 15.95
C GLY A 60 -1.81 9.48 16.61
N ALA A 61 -3.01 9.31 17.20
CA ALA A 61 -3.42 8.07 17.92
C ALA A 61 -4.64 7.32 17.31
N THR A 62 -5.33 7.90 16.32
CA THR A 62 -6.52 7.31 15.69
C THR A 62 -6.33 7.07 14.19
N ILE A 63 -6.66 5.86 13.72
CA ILE A 63 -6.76 5.55 12.29
C ILE A 63 -8.05 6.16 11.76
N ILE A 64 -7.93 7.08 10.81
CA ILE A 64 -9.09 7.76 10.20
C ILE A 64 -9.57 7.00 8.97
N ALA A 65 -8.64 6.41 8.22
CA ALA A 65 -8.97 5.61 7.07
C ALA A 65 -7.88 4.59 6.78
N GLU A 66 -8.28 3.40 6.33
CA GLU A 66 -7.37 2.31 6.05
C GLU A 66 -7.84 1.47 4.88
N THR A 67 -6.88 0.91 4.14
CA THR A 67 -7.16 -0.05 3.08
C THR A 67 -6.01 -1.01 2.90
N ALA A 68 -6.26 -2.17 2.30
CA ALA A 68 -5.25 -3.18 2.05
C ALA A 68 -5.13 -3.48 0.56
N VAL A 69 -3.90 -3.60 0.09
CA VAL A 69 -3.57 -3.94 -1.29
C VAL A 69 -2.58 -5.10 -1.35
N GLY A 70 -2.45 -5.75 -2.51
CA GLY A 70 -1.66 -6.98 -2.69
C GLY A 70 -2.43 -8.26 -2.31
N LEU A 71 -3.71 -8.16 -1.97
CA LEU A 71 -4.58 -9.29 -1.67
C LEU A 71 -5.14 -9.93 -2.95
N GLY A 72 -4.89 -11.23 -3.15
CA GLY A 72 -5.59 -12.10 -4.09
C GLY A 72 -5.17 -12.03 -5.56
N PHE A 73 -4.64 -10.90 -6.06
CA PHE A 73 -4.08 -10.76 -7.41
C PHE A 73 -2.83 -9.86 -7.40
N PRO A 74 -1.87 -10.10 -8.32
CA PRO A 74 -0.66 -9.27 -8.45
C PRO A 74 -0.96 -7.84 -8.94
N TYR A 75 -2.20 -7.55 -9.31
CA TYR A 75 -2.66 -6.21 -9.61
C TYR A 75 -4.09 -6.01 -9.13
N GLY A 76 -4.39 -4.83 -8.59
CA GLY A 76 -5.74 -4.53 -8.11
C GLY A 76 -5.82 -3.20 -7.37
N ASN A 77 -7.02 -2.62 -7.40
CA ASN A 77 -7.34 -1.36 -6.72
C ASN A 77 -8.28 -1.64 -5.55
N THR A 78 -8.18 -0.84 -4.50
CA THR A 78 -9.13 -0.86 -3.40
C THR A 78 -10.40 -0.10 -3.76
N MET A 79 -11.48 -0.38 -3.04
CA MET A 79 -12.61 0.54 -3.01
C MET A 79 -12.20 1.87 -2.37
N GLY A 80 -12.88 2.94 -2.76
CA GLY A 80 -12.69 4.27 -2.18
C GLY A 80 -12.87 4.26 -0.66
N GLN A 81 -11.93 4.86 0.04
CA GLN A 81 -11.93 5.01 1.50
C GLN A 81 -12.26 6.46 1.90
N PRO A 82 -12.72 6.69 3.14
CA PRO A 82 -12.92 8.03 3.67
C PRO A 82 -11.68 8.91 3.48
N THR A 83 -11.92 10.16 3.09
CA THR A 83 -10.86 11.13 2.78
C THR A 83 -10.08 11.53 4.02
N PRO A 84 -8.75 11.39 4.01
CA PRO A 84 -7.89 12.01 5.00
C PRO A 84 -8.09 13.54 5.04
N PRO A 85 -8.17 14.18 6.22
CA PRO A 85 -8.28 15.64 6.35
C PRO A 85 -7.27 16.49 5.54
N CYS A 86 -6.11 15.94 5.17
CA CYS A 86 -5.12 16.61 4.33
C CYS A 86 -5.46 16.60 2.82
N LEU A 87 -6.44 15.81 2.37
CA LEU A 87 -6.97 15.85 1.00
C LEU A 87 -8.19 16.75 0.95
N THR A 88 -7.98 18.04 0.67
CA THR A 88 -9.05 19.04 0.69
C THR A 88 -9.90 19.07 -0.59
N SER A 89 -9.43 18.42 -1.66
CA SER A 89 -10.06 18.43 -2.99
C SER A 89 -10.63 17.08 -3.42
N SER A 90 -10.61 16.06 -2.56
CA SER A 90 -11.13 14.72 -2.87
C SER A 90 -12.20 14.28 -1.87
N THR A 91 -13.07 13.36 -2.28
CA THR A 91 -14.11 12.75 -1.43
C THR A 91 -13.79 11.31 -1.03
N TYR A 92 -12.76 10.72 -1.63
CA TYR A 92 -12.15 9.46 -1.19
C TYR A 92 -10.66 9.40 -1.54
N PHE A 93 -9.95 8.41 -1.01
CA PHE A 93 -8.70 7.95 -1.60
C PHE A 93 -8.79 6.45 -1.90
N THR A 94 -7.91 6.01 -2.77
CA THR A 94 -7.75 4.62 -3.17
C THR A 94 -6.27 4.25 -3.15
N ALA A 95 -6.00 2.96 -3.07
CA ALA A 95 -4.68 2.43 -3.29
C ALA A 95 -4.75 1.36 -4.39
N SER A 96 -3.68 1.25 -5.16
CA SER A 96 -3.50 0.18 -6.13
C SER A 96 -2.20 -0.55 -5.87
N TRP A 97 -2.20 -1.82 -6.21
CA TRP A 97 -1.01 -2.65 -6.25
C TRP A 97 -0.78 -3.14 -7.67
N ALA A 98 0.48 -3.23 -8.07
CA ALA A 98 0.89 -3.72 -9.37
C ALA A 98 2.22 -4.47 -9.29
N GLN A 99 2.24 -5.67 -9.85
CA GLN A 99 3.40 -6.52 -10.06
C GLN A 99 3.32 -7.20 -11.43
N ALA A 100 4.47 -7.38 -12.07
CA ALA A 100 4.56 -8.09 -13.35
C ALA A 100 4.31 -9.60 -13.22
N SER A 101 4.57 -10.17 -12.04
CA SER A 101 4.31 -11.58 -11.69
C SER A 101 4.23 -11.71 -10.16
N ALA A 102 3.76 -12.84 -9.64
CA ALA A 102 3.70 -13.10 -8.19
C ALA A 102 5.06 -13.01 -7.48
N SER A 103 6.17 -13.14 -8.22
CA SER A 103 7.54 -13.08 -7.70
C SER A 103 8.30 -11.78 -8.02
N ALA A 104 7.66 -10.82 -8.70
CA ALA A 104 8.31 -9.56 -9.09
C ALA A 104 8.28 -8.52 -7.95
N ASN A 105 9.14 -7.51 -8.04
CA ASN A 105 9.02 -6.30 -7.21
C ASN A 105 7.68 -5.61 -7.45
N ALA A 106 7.19 -4.94 -6.41
CA ALA A 106 5.87 -4.35 -6.41
C ALA A 106 5.89 -2.83 -6.52
N THR A 107 4.84 -2.31 -7.14
CA THR A 107 4.49 -0.89 -7.08
C THR A 107 3.15 -0.71 -6.39
N LEU A 108 3.10 0.17 -5.41
CA LEU A 108 1.87 0.64 -4.78
C LEU A 108 1.64 2.09 -5.20
N VAL A 109 0.43 2.44 -5.62
CA VAL A 109 0.05 3.83 -5.93
C VAL A 109 -1.09 4.25 -5.02
N ILE A 110 -0.96 5.40 -4.35
CA ILE A 110 -2.00 6.02 -3.51
C ILE A 110 -2.53 7.25 -4.25
N PHE A 111 -3.84 7.35 -4.47
CA PHE A 111 -4.47 8.43 -5.24
C PHE A 111 -5.90 8.72 -4.79
#